data_AF-A0A813XGG1-F1
#
_entry.id   AF-A0A813XGG1-F1
#
_cell.length_a   1.000
_cell.length_b   1.000
_cell.length_c   1.000
_cell.angle_alpha   90.00
_cell.angle_beta   90.00
_cell.angle_gamma   90.00
#
_symmetry.space_group_name_H-M   'P 1'
#
loop_
_entity.id
_entity.type
_entity.pdbx_description
1 polymer ?
#
loop_
_entity_poly.entity_id
_entity_poly.type
_entity_poly.pdbx_seq_one_letter_code
_entity_poly.pdbx_strand_id
1 'polypeptide(L)'
;MNEVGNVNIKETIEEKDLGVFATNDLKWSRQSSAGATKANRVLGQITEQLLKRMTPYSANITGSNAYWYQRLCELEATFEQKKPATIFFTFSFADNHWEDLHNLLPGGFSDDPKLRYENVLRNPHLVDWYFSVRLNEFLRVVFDGILQCEWRWHRYEWQARSSIHAHGAARFKNDPGLTELTTKVYIGRKAEKDITSKEITNQKKIKLLELKNEGKEAELIVINYAETLLSAMNPRNCPSCDIVPEVHPCTKDFTKLNPNQYKKDYEERKERLSKLSKY
;
A
#
# COMPACT_ATOMS: atom_id res chain seq x y z
N MET A 1 27.22 -41.33 9.10
CA MET A 1 26.67 -40.69 7.89
C MET A 1 25.24 -41.17 7.74
N ASN A 2 24.27 -40.31 8.03
CA ASN A 2 22.86 -40.50 7.66
C ASN A 2 22.21 -39.11 7.58
N GLU A 3 21.53 -38.89 6.47
CA GLU A 3 20.96 -37.64 5.98
C GLU A 3 19.76 -37.22 6.84
N VAL A 4 19.72 -35.93 7.22
CA VAL A 4 18.54 -35.29 7.81
C VAL A 4 17.96 -34.37 6.75
N GLY A 5 16.70 -34.66 6.40
CA GLY A 5 15.97 -34.10 5.27
C GLY A 5 15.83 -32.58 5.29
N ASN A 6 16.17 -31.98 4.15
CA ASN A 6 15.79 -30.63 3.76
C ASN A 6 14.27 -30.59 3.56
N VAL A 7 13.54 -29.92 4.47
CA VAL A 7 12.13 -29.59 4.25
C VAL A 7 12.07 -28.42 3.28
N ASN A 8 11.69 -28.72 2.05
CA ASN A 8 11.51 -27.78 0.96
C ASN A 8 10.26 -26.92 1.22
N ILE A 9 10.44 -25.65 1.57
CA ILE A 9 9.35 -24.71 1.94
C ILE A 9 8.54 -24.24 0.71
N LYS A 10 8.76 -24.82 -0.48
CA LYS A 10 7.98 -24.50 -1.70
C LYS A 10 6.61 -25.18 -1.80
N GLU A 11 6.24 -26.06 -0.87
CA GLU A 11 4.98 -26.81 -0.94
C GLU A 11 4.06 -26.52 0.26
N THR A 12 3.58 -25.28 0.42
CA THR A 12 2.32 -25.03 1.15
C THR A 12 1.78 -23.62 0.89
N ILE A 13 1.56 -23.28 -0.38
CA ILE A 13 0.54 -22.28 -0.72
C ILE A 13 -0.26 -22.92 -1.86
N GLU A 14 -1.49 -23.30 -1.56
CA GLU A 14 -2.42 -23.79 -2.57
C GLU A 14 -2.57 -22.73 -3.67
N GLU A 15 -2.25 -23.14 -4.89
CA GLU A 15 -2.32 -22.42 -6.16
C GLU A 15 -3.77 -22.07 -6.59
N LYS A 16 -4.69 -21.86 -5.64
CA LYS A 16 -6.13 -21.77 -5.91
C LYS A 16 -6.76 -20.37 -5.84
N ASP A 17 -6.04 -19.33 -5.39
CA ASP A 17 -6.62 -17.99 -5.25
C ASP A 17 -5.97 -16.89 -6.11
N LEU A 18 -5.11 -17.23 -7.08
CA LEU A 18 -4.51 -16.24 -8.01
C LEU A 18 -5.33 -15.97 -9.29
N GLY A 19 -6.62 -16.27 -9.29
CA GLY A 19 -7.44 -16.16 -10.50
C GLY A 19 -8.78 -15.48 -10.30
N VAL A 20 -8.82 -14.16 -10.07
CA VAL A 20 -9.82 -13.25 -10.68
C VAL A 20 -9.27 -11.81 -10.68
N PHE A 21 -8.48 -11.47 -11.70
CA PHE A 21 -8.63 -10.14 -12.32
C PHE A 21 -9.16 -10.39 -13.71
N ALA A 22 -10.48 -10.33 -13.80
CA ALA A 22 -11.20 -10.48 -15.04
C ALA A 22 -10.69 -9.46 -16.04
N THR A 23 -10.16 -9.99 -17.14
CA THR A 23 -10.10 -9.36 -18.45
C THR A 23 -11.52 -8.94 -18.87
N ASN A 24 -12.03 -7.86 -18.32
CA ASN A 24 -13.19 -7.15 -18.85
C ASN A 24 -12.65 -5.94 -19.59
N ASP A 25 -12.31 -6.16 -20.86
CA ASP A 25 -12.54 -5.23 -21.98
C ASP A 25 -11.78 -5.71 -23.21
N LEU A 26 -12.34 -6.75 -23.83
CA LEU A 26 -12.35 -7.04 -25.27
C LEU A 26 -13.07 -8.37 -25.48
N LYS A 27 -14.32 -8.47 -24.97
CA LYS A 27 -15.26 -9.46 -25.49
C LYS A 27 -15.79 -8.95 -26.82
N TRP A 28 -14.97 -9.03 -27.86
CA TRP A 28 -15.53 -9.12 -29.20
C TRP A 28 -16.31 -10.44 -29.25
N SER A 29 -17.57 -10.36 -29.64
CA SER A 29 -18.57 -11.42 -29.58
C SER A 29 -18.02 -12.79 -30.03
N ARG A 30 -17.77 -13.70 -29.08
CA ARG A 30 -17.79 -15.14 -29.38
C ARG A 30 -19.26 -15.56 -29.54
N GLN A 31 -19.87 -15.14 -30.64
CA GLN A 31 -21.01 -15.87 -31.17
C GLN A 31 -20.45 -17.20 -31.70
N SER A 32 -20.96 -18.30 -31.15
CA SER A 32 -20.74 -19.65 -31.65
C SER A 32 -21.24 -19.73 -33.09
N SER A 33 -20.35 -19.56 -34.05
CA SER A 33 -20.63 -19.90 -35.45
C SER A 33 -20.11 -21.30 -35.72
N ALA A 34 -21.00 -22.28 -35.60
CA ALA A 34 -20.85 -23.58 -36.22
C ALA A 34 -20.91 -23.39 -37.75
N GLY A 35 -19.83 -22.87 -38.33
CA GLY A 35 -19.76 -22.43 -39.73
C GLY A 35 -18.54 -21.59 -40.09
N ALA A 36 -17.39 -21.75 -39.41
CA ALA A 36 -16.19 -21.00 -39.76
C ALA A 36 -15.55 -21.57 -41.04
N THR A 37 -15.68 -20.86 -42.16
CA THR A 37 -15.03 -21.17 -43.44
C THR A 37 -13.50 -21.22 -43.28
N LYS A 38 -12.81 -22.07 -44.06
CA LYS A 38 -11.34 -22.27 -44.02
C LYS A 38 -10.55 -20.94 -44.03
N ALA A 39 -11.06 -19.92 -44.73
CA ALA A 39 -10.49 -18.57 -44.76
C ALA A 39 -10.51 -17.85 -43.40
N ASN A 40 -11.59 -17.94 -42.61
CA ASN A 40 -11.68 -17.33 -41.28
C ASN A 40 -10.72 -18.00 -40.28
N ARG A 41 -10.50 -19.31 -40.43
CA ARG A 41 -9.52 -20.05 -39.63
C ARG A 41 -8.08 -19.62 -39.97
N VAL A 42 -7.77 -19.41 -41.25
CA VAL A 42 -6.45 -18.93 -41.70
C VAL A 42 -6.22 -17.47 -41.27
N LEU A 43 -7.23 -16.60 -41.40
CA LEU A 43 -7.16 -15.21 -40.91
C LEU A 43 -6.95 -15.16 -39.39
N GLY A 44 -7.64 -16.00 -38.62
CA GLY A 44 -7.42 -16.12 -37.18
C GLY A 44 -5.98 -16.54 -36.83
N GLN A 45 -5.43 -17.51 -37.56
CA GLN A 45 -4.03 -17.95 -37.37
C GLN A 45 -3.00 -16.87 -37.73
N ILE A 46 -3.22 -16.11 -38.81
CA ILE A 46 -2.36 -14.99 -39.20
C ILE A 46 -2.42 -13.88 -38.14
N THR A 47 -3.62 -13.59 -37.64
CA THR A 47 -3.83 -12.58 -36.59
C THR A 47 -3.13 -12.97 -35.29
N GLU A 48 -3.23 -14.24 -34.87
CA GLU A 48 -2.51 -14.76 -33.69
C GLU A 48 -0.99 -14.70 -33.86
N GLN A 49 -0.47 -15.02 -35.05
CA GLN A 49 0.97 -14.93 -35.34
C GLN A 49 1.46 -13.47 -35.30
N LEU A 50 0.68 -12.54 -35.85
CA LEU A 50 0.99 -11.12 -35.80
C LEU A 50 0.96 -10.59 -34.35
N LEU A 51 -0.08 -10.94 -33.59
CA LEU A 51 -0.19 -10.57 -32.17
C LEU A 51 1.01 -11.09 -31.38
N LYS A 52 1.40 -12.37 -31.55
CA LYS A 52 2.60 -12.93 -30.90
C LYS A 52 3.88 -12.17 -31.23
N ARG A 53 4.02 -11.65 -32.46
CA ARG A 53 5.17 -10.82 -32.85
C ARG A 53 5.10 -9.40 -32.28
N MET A 54 3.90 -8.88 -32.03
CA MET A 54 3.68 -7.54 -31.47
C MET A 54 3.76 -7.53 -29.93
N THR A 55 3.40 -8.61 -29.25
CA THR A 55 3.38 -8.70 -27.78
C THR A 55 4.69 -8.27 -27.11
N PRO A 56 5.90 -8.66 -27.57
CA PRO A 56 7.14 -8.19 -26.96
C PRO A 56 7.30 -6.66 -26.99
N TYR A 57 6.85 -6.00 -28.06
CA TYR A 57 6.92 -4.55 -28.18
C TYR A 57 5.93 -3.83 -27.26
N SER A 58 4.85 -4.51 -26.84
CA SER A 58 3.89 -3.93 -25.90
C SER A 58 4.52 -3.63 -24.54
N ALA A 59 5.62 -4.31 -24.15
CA ALA A 59 6.35 -4.01 -22.92
C ALA A 59 6.96 -2.59 -22.91
N ASN A 60 7.21 -2.01 -24.08
CA ASN A 60 7.70 -0.62 -24.21
C ASN A 60 6.59 0.43 -24.06
N ILE A 61 5.32 0.00 -24.03
CA ILE A 61 4.19 0.89 -23.81
C ILE A 61 3.93 0.95 -22.31
N THR A 62 4.26 2.07 -21.68
CA THR A 62 3.99 2.32 -20.27
C THR A 62 2.52 2.06 -19.95
N GLY A 63 2.28 1.28 -18.89
CA GLY A 63 0.94 0.94 -18.44
C GLY A 63 0.32 -0.29 -19.11
N SER A 64 0.95 -0.87 -20.14
CA SER A 64 0.47 -2.13 -20.74
C SER A 64 0.65 -3.32 -19.79
N ASN A 65 -0.08 -4.42 -20.03
CA ASN A 65 0.08 -5.64 -19.25
C ASN A 65 1.50 -6.20 -19.32
N ALA A 66 2.14 -6.15 -20.49
CA ALA A 66 3.51 -6.61 -20.65
C ALA A 66 4.51 -5.71 -19.91
N TYR A 67 4.28 -4.39 -19.91
CA TYR A 67 5.07 -3.45 -19.13
C TYR A 67 4.96 -3.76 -17.63
N TRP A 68 3.74 -3.96 -17.13
CA TRP A 68 3.52 -4.28 -15.72
C TRP A 68 4.09 -5.62 -15.30
N TYR A 69 3.99 -6.63 -16.18
CA TYR A 69 4.63 -7.93 -15.94
C TYR A 69 6.15 -7.78 -15.83
N GLN A 70 6.78 -6.99 -16.71
CA GLN A 70 8.21 -6.71 -16.60
C GLN A 70 8.56 -5.97 -15.29
N ARG A 71 7.78 -4.95 -14.90
CA ARG A 71 7.99 -4.22 -13.63
C ARG A 71 7.83 -5.12 -12.41
N LEU A 72 6.90 -6.08 -12.46
CA LEU A 72 6.72 -7.10 -11.42
C LEU A 72 7.96 -7.97 -11.31
N CYS A 73 8.45 -8.54 -12.41
CA CYS A 73 9.65 -9.37 -12.41
C CYS A 73 10.88 -8.62 -11.89
N GLU A 74 11.04 -7.34 -12.22
CA GLU A 74 12.12 -6.50 -11.70
C GLU A 74 12.01 -6.30 -10.17
N LEU A 75 10.80 -6.12 -9.65
CA LEU A 75 10.56 -5.98 -8.22
C LEU A 75 10.81 -7.30 -7.47
N GLU A 76 10.36 -8.43 -8.02
CA GLU A 76 10.63 -9.77 -7.48
C GLU A 76 12.14 -10.05 -7.43
N ALA A 77 12.86 -9.79 -8.52
CA ALA A 77 14.31 -9.93 -8.58
C ALA A 77 15.02 -9.02 -7.55
N THR A 78 14.49 -7.83 -7.30
CA THR A 78 14.99 -6.94 -6.25
C THR A 78 14.80 -7.56 -4.87
N PHE A 79 13.64 -8.17 -4.59
CA PHE A 79 13.39 -8.82 -3.28
C PHE A 79 14.29 -10.03 -3.07
N GLU A 80 14.57 -10.80 -4.12
CA GLU A 80 15.49 -11.94 -4.06
C GLU A 80 16.93 -11.49 -3.79
N GLN A 81 17.40 -10.41 -4.44
CA GLN A 81 18.79 -9.96 -4.33
C GLN A 81 19.05 -9.06 -3.11
N LYS A 82 18.07 -8.23 -2.73
CA LYS A 82 18.19 -7.17 -1.73
C LYS A 82 17.32 -7.39 -0.50
N LYS A 83 16.73 -8.57 -0.36
CA LYS A 83 15.76 -8.95 0.68
C LYS A 83 14.42 -8.20 0.53
N PRO A 84 13.35 -8.68 1.18
CA PRO A 84 12.01 -8.06 1.10
C PRO A 84 11.97 -6.60 1.57
N ALA A 85 10.91 -5.89 1.19
CA ALA A 85 10.66 -4.52 1.66
C ALA A 85 10.49 -4.47 3.19
N THR A 86 10.94 -3.37 3.79
CA THR A 86 10.65 -3.03 5.20
C THR A 86 9.23 -2.49 5.34
N ILE A 87 8.83 -1.61 4.41
CA ILE A 87 7.50 -1.00 4.40
C ILE A 87 6.87 -1.07 3.01
N PHE A 88 5.55 -1.19 3.00
CA PHE A 88 4.70 -0.78 1.90
C PHE A 88 4.08 0.56 2.25
N PHE A 89 4.05 1.49 1.30
CA PHE A 89 3.49 2.82 1.53
C PHE A 89 2.54 3.22 0.40
N THR A 90 1.54 4.01 0.78
CA THR A 90 0.71 4.77 -0.14
C THR A 90 0.94 6.24 0.14
N PHE A 91 1.23 7.00 -0.89
CA PHE A 91 1.30 8.45 -0.84
C PHE A 91 0.11 9.02 -1.62
N SER A 92 -0.71 9.80 -0.94
CA SER A 92 -1.85 10.50 -1.52
C SER A 92 -1.90 11.91 -0.94
N PHE A 93 -2.59 12.81 -1.61
CA PHE A 93 -2.77 14.16 -1.12
C PHE A 93 -4.13 14.70 -1.54
N ALA A 94 -4.64 15.65 -0.76
CA ALA A 94 -5.92 16.27 -1.01
C ALA A 94 -5.76 17.46 -1.97
N ASP A 95 -5.60 17.18 -3.26
CA ASP A 95 -5.44 18.14 -4.35
C ASP A 95 -6.33 19.41 -4.23
N ASN A 96 -7.61 19.25 -3.92
CA ASN A 96 -8.60 20.34 -3.78
C ASN A 96 -8.35 21.30 -2.60
N HIS A 97 -7.41 21.00 -1.72
CA HIS A 97 -7.15 21.75 -0.49
C HIS A 97 -5.73 22.31 -0.42
N TRP A 98 -4.92 22.09 -1.45
CA TRP A 98 -3.53 22.54 -1.46
C TRP A 98 -3.40 23.92 -2.08
N GLU A 99 -3.24 24.93 -1.23
CA GLU A 99 -3.09 26.33 -1.64
C GLU A 99 -1.96 26.52 -2.66
N ASP A 100 -0.78 25.95 -2.39
CA ASP A 100 0.37 26.02 -3.29
C ASP A 100 0.08 25.44 -4.69
N LEU A 101 -0.63 24.30 -4.75
CA LEU A 101 -1.04 23.72 -6.04
C LEU A 101 -1.99 24.68 -6.76
N HIS A 102 -3.01 25.16 -6.07
CA HIS A 102 -4.00 26.06 -6.69
C HIS A 102 -3.42 27.40 -7.12
N ASN A 103 -2.39 27.90 -6.44
CA ASN A 103 -1.66 29.10 -6.86
C ASN A 103 -0.87 28.89 -8.16
N LEU A 104 -0.50 27.65 -8.49
CA LEU A 104 0.09 27.28 -9.78
C LEU A 104 -0.98 27.03 -10.87
N LEU A 105 -2.22 26.74 -10.49
CA LEU A 105 -3.32 26.55 -11.42
C LEU A 105 -3.86 27.90 -11.94
N PRO A 106 -4.42 27.94 -13.16
CA PRO A 106 -5.09 29.12 -13.67
C PRO A 106 -6.22 29.58 -12.72
N GLY A 107 -6.21 30.87 -12.37
CA GLY A 107 -7.21 31.46 -11.46
C GLY A 107 -6.84 31.42 -9.97
N GLY A 108 -5.72 30.78 -9.59
CA GLY A 108 -5.23 30.79 -8.22
C GLY A 108 -6.07 29.99 -7.23
N PHE A 109 -5.79 30.16 -5.94
CA PHE A 109 -6.63 29.62 -4.88
C PHE A 109 -7.96 30.39 -4.77
N SER A 110 -9.05 29.64 -4.70
CA SER A 110 -10.40 30.16 -4.52
C SER A 110 -11.00 29.61 -3.24
N ASP A 111 -11.79 30.40 -2.52
CA ASP A 111 -12.54 29.93 -1.36
C ASP A 111 -13.69 28.99 -1.76
N ASP A 112 -14.17 29.04 -3.01
CA ASP A 112 -15.22 28.16 -3.52
C ASP A 112 -14.69 26.74 -3.81
N PRO A 113 -15.14 25.71 -3.06
CA PRO A 113 -14.71 24.33 -3.29
C PRO A 113 -15.06 23.80 -4.68
N LYS A 114 -16.16 24.27 -5.30
CA LYS A 114 -16.55 23.84 -6.64
C LYS A 114 -15.55 24.34 -7.67
N LEU A 115 -15.15 25.61 -7.55
CA LEU A 115 -14.16 26.20 -8.46
C LEU A 115 -12.80 25.51 -8.31
N ARG A 116 -12.38 25.20 -7.07
CA ARG A 116 -11.16 24.42 -6.82
C ARG A 116 -11.21 23.05 -7.50
N TYR A 117 -12.33 22.33 -7.34
CA TYR A 117 -12.53 21.04 -7.97
C TYR A 117 -12.51 21.12 -9.50
N GLU A 118 -13.20 22.08 -10.10
CA GLU A 118 -13.15 22.31 -11.55
C GLU A 118 -11.73 22.64 -12.04
N ASN A 119 -10.97 23.43 -11.28
CA ASN A 119 -9.60 23.77 -11.64
C ASN A 119 -8.68 22.55 -11.65
N VAL A 120 -8.80 21.65 -10.66
CA VAL A 120 -8.04 20.38 -10.63
C VAL A 120 -8.42 19.51 -11.84
N LEU A 121 -9.72 19.35 -12.11
CA LEU A 121 -10.20 18.53 -13.23
C LEU A 121 -9.80 19.06 -14.60
N ARG A 122 -9.73 20.38 -14.77
CA ARG A 122 -9.32 21.02 -16.04
C ARG A 122 -7.82 20.99 -16.26
N ASN A 123 -7.02 20.79 -15.21
CA ASN A 123 -5.56 20.87 -15.27
C ASN A 123 -4.87 19.60 -14.70
N PRO A 124 -5.26 18.38 -15.13
CA PRO A 124 -4.74 17.14 -14.53
C PRO A 124 -3.22 17.00 -14.67
N HIS A 125 -2.65 17.50 -15.77
CA HIS A 125 -1.21 17.48 -16.01
C HIS A 125 -0.40 18.29 -14.97
N LEU A 126 -0.91 19.44 -14.53
CA LEU A 126 -0.27 20.24 -13.47
C LEU A 126 -0.39 19.57 -12.11
N VAL A 127 -1.55 18.95 -11.85
CA VAL A 127 -1.81 18.19 -10.62
C VAL A 127 -0.87 16.98 -10.52
N ASP A 128 -0.76 16.19 -11.60
CA ASP A 128 0.12 15.02 -11.68
C ASP A 128 1.61 15.42 -11.57
N TRP A 129 2.02 16.50 -12.24
CA TRP A 129 3.38 17.02 -12.14
C TRP A 129 3.71 17.48 -10.72
N TYR A 130 2.83 18.29 -10.12
CA TYR A 130 3.02 18.80 -8.76
C TYR A 130 3.09 17.65 -7.75
N PHE A 131 2.19 16.67 -7.87
CA PHE A 131 2.23 15.45 -7.07
C PHE A 131 3.57 14.73 -7.19
N SER A 132 4.06 14.56 -8.42
CA SER A 132 5.33 13.87 -8.69
C SER A 132 6.51 14.60 -8.05
N VAL A 133 6.55 15.93 -8.13
CA VAL A 133 7.58 16.75 -7.46
C VAL A 133 7.52 16.55 -5.95
N ARG A 134 6.34 16.66 -5.34
CA ARG A 134 6.16 16.51 -3.89
C ARG A 134 6.52 15.10 -3.40
N LEU A 135 6.09 14.07 -4.13
CA LEU A 135 6.45 12.69 -3.82
C LEU A 135 7.96 12.48 -3.88
N ASN A 136 8.62 12.96 -4.94
CA ASN A 136 10.06 12.81 -5.09
C ASN A 136 10.85 13.51 -3.99
N GLU A 137 10.44 14.73 -3.61
CA GLU A 137 11.05 15.45 -2.49
C GLU A 137 10.81 14.74 -1.15
N PHE A 138 9.59 14.26 -0.91
CA PHE A 138 9.28 13.49 0.29
C PHE A 138 10.13 12.22 0.39
N LEU A 139 10.21 11.43 -0.68
CA LEU A 139 11.03 10.21 -0.71
C LEU A 139 12.51 10.54 -0.55
N ARG A 140 13.02 11.61 -1.18
CA ARG A 140 14.42 12.04 -1.04
C ARG A 140 14.77 12.43 0.39
N VAL A 141 13.94 13.27 1.01
CA VAL A 141 14.22 13.78 2.36
C VAL A 141 13.98 12.72 3.43
N VAL A 142 12.81 12.08 3.40
CA VAL A 142 12.38 11.17 4.46
C VAL A 142 12.97 9.78 4.26
N PHE A 143 12.81 9.18 3.08
CA PHE A 143 13.22 7.80 2.87
C PHE A 143 14.74 7.73 2.68
N ASP A 144 15.28 8.48 1.72
CA ASP A 144 16.70 8.37 1.38
C ASP A 144 17.58 9.06 2.45
N GLY A 145 17.15 10.23 2.95
CA GLY A 145 17.88 11.00 3.97
C GLY A 145 17.73 10.47 5.39
N ILE A 146 16.53 10.56 5.97
CA ILE A 146 16.29 10.28 7.39
C ILE A 146 16.30 8.76 7.67
N LEU A 147 15.53 7.99 6.90
CA LEU A 147 15.35 6.54 7.11
C LEU A 147 16.43 5.70 6.43
N GLN A 148 17.34 6.34 5.67
CA GLN A 148 18.46 5.70 4.99
C GLN A 148 18.04 4.48 4.15
N CYS A 149 17.18 4.76 3.16
CA CYS A 149 16.70 3.79 2.20
C CYS A 149 17.86 3.05 1.50
N GLU A 150 17.76 1.72 1.46
CA GLU A 150 18.65 0.87 0.67
C GLU A 150 18.16 0.78 -0.78
N TRP A 151 16.86 0.53 -0.94
CA TRP A 151 16.18 0.57 -2.24
C TRP A 151 14.71 0.92 -2.03
N ARG A 152 14.13 1.61 -3.03
CA ARG A 152 12.70 1.90 -3.09
C ARG A 152 12.19 1.71 -4.51
N TRP A 153 10.95 1.25 -4.60
CA TRP A 153 10.21 1.13 -5.84
C TRP A 153 8.81 1.72 -5.61
N HIS A 154 8.28 2.43 -6.60
CA HIS A 154 6.91 2.92 -6.54
C HIS A 154 6.32 3.04 -7.94
N ARG A 155 5.00 3.09 -8.00
CA ARG A 155 4.23 3.36 -9.20
C ARG A 155 3.15 4.39 -8.91
N TYR A 156 2.77 5.13 -9.96
CA TYR A 156 1.59 5.98 -9.95
C TYR A 156 0.35 5.17 -10.32
N GLU A 157 -0.76 5.52 -9.70
CA GLU A 157 -2.07 4.94 -9.96
C GLU A 157 -3.11 6.06 -9.81
N TRP A 158 -4.14 6.05 -10.65
CA TRP A 158 -5.21 7.03 -10.60
C TRP A 158 -6.46 6.39 -10.01
N GLN A 159 -6.93 6.96 -8.92
CA GLN A 159 -8.20 6.60 -8.29
C GLN A 159 -9.39 7.09 -9.11
N ALA A 160 -10.59 6.71 -8.69
CA ALA A 160 -11.82 7.29 -9.21
C ALA A 160 -11.76 8.83 -9.14
N ARG A 161 -12.28 9.51 -10.18
CA ARG A 161 -12.19 10.98 -10.38
C ARG A 161 -10.80 11.50 -10.75
N SER A 162 -9.93 10.62 -11.26
CA SER A 162 -8.61 10.98 -11.79
C SER A 162 -7.66 11.58 -10.76
N SER A 163 -7.86 11.29 -9.46
CA SER A 163 -6.94 11.71 -8.41
C SER A 163 -5.75 10.76 -8.38
N ILE A 164 -4.54 11.32 -8.43
CA ILE A 164 -3.30 10.57 -8.46
C ILE A 164 -2.87 10.13 -7.06
N HIS A 165 -2.42 8.89 -6.93
CA HIS A 165 -1.73 8.37 -5.76
C HIS A 165 -0.53 7.54 -6.19
N ALA A 166 0.39 7.30 -5.26
CA ALA A 166 1.52 6.41 -5.48
C ALA A 166 1.49 5.27 -4.47
N HIS A 167 1.74 4.07 -4.96
CA HIS A 167 1.99 2.89 -4.14
C HIS A 167 3.44 2.48 -4.30
N GLY A 168 4.08 2.12 -3.20
CA GLY A 168 5.47 1.74 -3.25
C GLY A 168 5.89 0.82 -2.12
N ALA A 169 7.09 0.28 -2.29
CA ALA A 169 7.77 -0.55 -1.34
C ALA A 169 9.18 0.02 -1.13
N ALA A 170 9.66 0.00 0.10
CA ALA A 170 10.99 0.45 0.43
C ALA A 170 11.64 -0.44 1.48
N ARG A 171 12.95 -0.58 1.38
CA ARG A 171 13.77 -1.26 2.38
C ARG A 171 14.73 -0.26 3.00
N PHE A 172 14.81 -0.26 4.33
CA PHE A 172 15.74 0.58 5.08
C PHE A 172 16.96 -0.21 5.51
N LYS A 173 18.12 0.45 5.59
CA LYS A 173 19.38 -0.19 5.98
C LYS A 173 19.36 -0.75 7.40
N ASN A 174 18.55 -0.15 8.28
CA ASN A 174 18.41 -0.55 9.68
C ASN A 174 17.29 -1.58 9.93
N ASP A 175 16.74 -2.20 8.89
CA ASP A 175 15.72 -3.26 9.03
C ASP A 175 16.24 -4.41 9.92
N PRO A 176 15.57 -4.72 11.04
CA PRO A 176 16.04 -5.72 12.01
C PRO A 176 15.79 -7.17 11.58
N GLY A 177 15.39 -7.41 10.33
CA GLY A 177 14.93 -8.70 9.86
C GLY A 177 13.45 -8.91 10.13
N LEU A 178 12.61 -7.94 9.77
CA LEU A 178 11.16 -7.98 10.07
C LEU A 178 10.48 -9.27 9.63
N THR A 179 10.83 -9.83 8.47
CA THR A 179 10.25 -11.09 7.97
C THR A 179 10.52 -12.26 8.93
N GLU A 180 11.74 -12.39 9.43
CA GLU A 180 12.11 -13.47 10.35
C GLU A 180 11.47 -13.25 11.73
N LEU A 181 11.54 -12.01 12.24
CA LEU A 181 10.99 -11.67 13.54
C LEU A 181 9.47 -11.88 13.57
N THR A 182 8.74 -11.41 12.57
CA THR A 182 7.28 -11.60 12.49
C THR A 182 6.90 -13.08 12.33
N THR A 183 7.73 -13.89 11.66
CA THR A 183 7.57 -15.36 11.61
C THR A 183 7.74 -15.98 13.00
N LYS A 184 8.75 -15.58 13.77
CA LYS A 184 8.96 -16.01 15.16
C LYS A 184 7.78 -15.62 16.06
N VAL A 185 7.28 -14.38 15.92
CA VAL A 185 6.07 -13.92 16.64
C VAL A 185 4.86 -14.81 16.32
N TYR A 186 4.62 -15.10 15.04
CA TYR A 186 3.52 -15.96 14.62
C TYR A 186 3.64 -17.37 15.21
N ILE A 187 4.82 -17.99 15.12
CA ILE A 187 5.10 -19.32 15.68
C ILE A 187 4.89 -19.32 17.20
N GLY A 188 5.40 -18.32 17.92
CA GLY A 188 5.24 -18.20 19.36
C GLY A 188 3.78 -18.04 19.80
N ARG A 189 3.00 -17.20 19.09
CA ARG A 189 1.56 -17.05 19.34
C ARG A 189 0.79 -18.35 19.07
N LYS A 190 1.17 -19.10 18.02
CA LYS A 190 0.60 -20.42 17.74
C LYS A 190 0.94 -21.42 18.85
N ALA A 191 2.18 -21.44 19.32
CA ALA A 191 2.62 -22.28 20.44
C ALA A 191 1.85 -21.98 21.73
N GLU A 192 1.61 -20.71 22.06
CA GLU A 192 0.81 -20.30 23.21
C GLU A 192 -0.64 -20.80 23.15
N LYS A 193 -1.27 -20.74 21.97
CA LYS A 193 -2.61 -21.31 21.73
C LYS A 193 -2.62 -22.83 21.90
N ASP A 194 -1.61 -23.53 21.38
CA ASP A 194 -1.51 -24.98 21.51
C ASP A 194 -1.35 -25.41 22.98
N ILE A 195 -0.51 -24.71 23.77
CA ILE A 195 -0.36 -24.97 25.22
C ILE A 195 -1.69 -24.86 25.97
N THR A 196 -2.54 -23.91 25.58
CA THR A 196 -3.80 -23.62 26.28
C THR A 196 -4.93 -24.59 25.90
N SER A 197 -4.86 -25.19 24.69
CA SER A 197 -5.98 -25.93 24.09
C SER A 197 -5.87 -27.46 24.19
N LYS A 198 -4.72 -28.01 24.58
CA LYS A 198 -4.47 -29.47 24.54
C LYS A 198 -3.82 -29.95 25.84
N GLU A 199 -4.13 -31.18 26.24
CA GLU A 199 -3.26 -31.93 27.14
C GLU A 199 -2.02 -32.38 26.36
N ILE A 200 -0.84 -31.95 26.80
CA ILE A 200 0.42 -32.13 26.08
C ILE A 200 1.44 -32.81 26.99
N THR A 201 2.19 -33.76 26.45
CA THR A 201 3.32 -34.39 27.13
C THR A 201 4.38 -33.37 27.57
N ASN A 202 5.05 -33.62 28.70
CA ASN A 202 6.01 -32.70 29.31
C ASN A 202 7.12 -32.23 28.35
N GLN A 203 7.69 -33.12 27.53
CA GLN A 203 8.72 -32.75 26.55
C GLN A 203 8.22 -31.79 25.47
N LYS A 204 7.00 -32.01 24.96
CA LYS A 204 6.40 -31.15 23.94
C LYS A 204 5.96 -29.81 24.53
N LYS A 205 5.56 -29.79 25.81
CA LYS A 205 5.25 -28.56 26.54
C LYS A 205 6.47 -27.66 26.74
N ILE A 206 7.65 -28.24 27.05
CA ILE A 206 8.91 -27.48 27.17
C ILE A 206 9.25 -26.79 25.86
N LYS A 207 9.25 -27.53 24.74
CA LYS A 207 9.55 -26.98 23.41
C LYS A 207 8.58 -25.86 23.00
N LEU A 208 7.29 -26.00 23.32
CA LEU A 208 6.31 -24.95 23.04
C LEU A 208 6.52 -23.70 23.91
N LEU A 209 7.00 -23.87 25.15
CA LEU A 209 7.32 -22.75 26.04
C LEU A 209 8.54 -21.97 25.55
N GLU A 210 9.56 -22.65 25.02
CA GLU A 210 10.71 -22.02 24.36
C GLU A 210 10.27 -21.18 23.16
N LEU A 211 9.51 -21.77 22.23
CA LEU A 211 8.97 -21.04 21.06
C LEU A 211 8.10 -19.85 21.45
N LYS A 212 7.32 -19.98 22.54
CA LYS A 212 6.53 -18.87 23.08
C LYS A 212 7.42 -17.73 23.56
N ASN A 213 8.50 -18.03 24.28
CA ASN A 213 9.41 -17.01 24.79
C ASN A 213 10.18 -16.32 23.65
N GLU A 214 10.69 -17.08 22.69
CA GLU A 214 11.34 -16.53 21.49
C GLU A 214 10.39 -15.61 20.70
N GLY A 215 9.12 -16.01 20.56
CA GLY A 215 8.11 -15.18 19.91
C GLY A 215 7.85 -13.86 20.64
N LYS A 216 7.86 -13.86 21.98
CA LYS A 216 7.68 -12.64 22.79
C LYS A 216 8.89 -11.69 22.69
N GLU A 217 10.09 -12.22 22.67
CA GLU A 217 11.30 -11.41 22.47
C GLU A 217 11.32 -10.78 21.07
N ALA A 218 10.98 -11.57 20.03
CA ALA A 218 10.86 -11.06 18.68
C ALA A 218 9.76 -9.98 18.56
N GLU A 219 8.63 -10.15 19.25
CA GLU A 219 7.53 -9.18 19.27
C GLU A 219 7.99 -7.83 19.82
N LEU A 220 8.74 -7.83 20.92
CA LEU A 220 9.28 -6.61 21.52
C LEU A 220 10.19 -5.85 20.53
N ILE A 221 11.05 -6.57 19.81
CA ILE A 221 11.95 -5.97 18.81
C ILE A 221 11.14 -5.35 17.67
N VAL A 222 10.12 -6.06 17.16
CA VAL A 222 9.25 -5.56 16.08
C VAL A 222 8.51 -4.29 16.51
N ILE A 223 7.94 -4.28 17.72
CA ILE A 223 7.22 -3.11 18.25
C ILE A 223 8.16 -1.91 18.37
N ASN A 224 9.31 -2.10 19.05
CA ASN A 224 10.28 -1.02 19.24
C ASN A 224 10.75 -0.46 17.89
N TYR A 225 11.00 -1.31 16.90
CA TYR A 225 11.37 -0.85 15.56
C TYR A 225 10.23 -0.09 14.88
N ALA A 226 8.99 -0.59 14.94
CA ALA A 226 7.83 0.07 14.36
C ALA A 226 7.61 1.48 14.96
N GLU A 227 7.86 1.65 16.27
CA GLU A 227 7.80 2.95 16.93
C GLU A 227 8.84 3.95 16.39
N THR A 228 9.98 3.49 15.88
CA THR A 228 10.96 4.37 15.21
C THR A 228 10.50 4.84 13.83
N LEU A 229 9.66 4.07 13.14
CA LEU A 229 9.17 4.38 11.79
C LEU A 229 7.86 5.16 11.83
N LEU A 230 6.99 4.87 12.78
CA LEU A 230 5.65 5.42 12.89
C LEU A 230 5.60 6.43 14.03
N SER A 231 5.88 7.71 13.74
CA SER A 231 5.50 8.79 14.65
C SER A 231 4.07 9.24 14.36
N ALA A 232 3.08 8.50 14.83
CA ALA A 232 1.71 9.01 14.89
C ALA A 232 1.58 9.89 16.14
N MET A 233 2.09 11.13 16.09
CA MET A 233 1.73 12.10 17.12
C MET A 233 0.28 12.50 16.87
N ASN A 234 -0.64 11.91 17.62
CA ASN A 234 -1.91 12.56 17.84
C ASN A 234 -1.59 13.83 18.64
N PRO A 235 -1.81 15.05 18.12
CA PRO A 235 -1.53 16.28 18.86
C PRO A 235 -2.35 16.39 20.17
N ARG A 236 -3.30 15.46 20.42
CA ARG A 236 -3.95 15.26 21.71
C ARG A 236 -3.06 14.62 22.79
N ASN A 237 -1.89 14.08 22.46
CA ASN A 237 -0.96 13.45 23.42
C ASN A 237 0.24 14.35 23.71
N CYS A 238 0.04 15.67 23.72
CA CYS A 238 0.97 16.53 24.43
C CYS A 238 0.93 16.10 25.92
N PRO A 239 2.07 15.85 26.61
CA PRO A 239 2.06 15.36 27.99
C PRO A 239 1.40 16.30 29.00
N SER A 240 1.23 17.59 28.67
CA SER A 240 0.47 18.55 29.49
C SER A 240 -1.02 18.62 29.11
N CYS A 241 -1.44 17.81 28.13
CA CYS A 241 -2.70 17.90 27.43
C CYS A 241 -3.41 16.54 27.46
N ASP A 242 -3.59 15.92 28.62
CA ASP A 242 -4.36 14.67 28.80
C ASP A 242 -5.83 14.85 28.40
N ILE A 243 -6.10 14.90 27.10
CA ILE A 243 -7.45 15.02 26.54
C ILE A 243 -7.57 13.98 25.43
N VAL A 244 -7.45 12.70 25.81
CA VAL A 244 -8.09 11.65 25.04
C VAL A 244 -9.59 11.78 25.30
N PRO A 245 -10.41 12.21 24.33
CA PRO A 245 -11.84 12.28 24.53
C PRO A 245 -12.34 10.85 24.77
N GLU A 246 -13.21 10.68 25.76
CA GLU A 246 -13.80 9.38 26.17
C GLU A 246 -14.42 8.61 24.98
N VAL A 247 -14.81 9.33 23.93
CA VAL A 247 -15.27 8.79 22.65
C VAL A 247 -14.54 9.48 21.49
N HIS A 248 -13.92 8.68 20.62
CA HIS A 248 -13.26 9.20 19.41
C HIS A 248 -14.27 10.04 18.59
N PRO A 249 -13.93 11.27 18.14
CA PRO A 249 -14.89 12.16 17.47
C PRO A 249 -15.57 11.54 16.26
N CYS A 250 -14.87 10.70 15.49
CA CYS A 250 -15.44 9.99 14.35
C CYS A 250 -16.32 8.78 14.71
N THR A 251 -16.46 8.45 16.00
CA THR A 251 -17.34 7.39 16.51
C THR A 251 -18.70 7.95 16.95
N LYS A 252 -18.84 9.28 17.07
CA LYS A 252 -20.12 9.91 17.35
C LYS A 252 -20.96 9.90 16.08
N ASP A 253 -22.14 9.30 16.17
CA ASP A 253 -23.15 9.33 15.12
C ASP A 253 -23.63 10.78 14.93
N PHE A 254 -23.36 11.34 13.75
CA PHE A 254 -23.71 12.72 13.44
C PHE A 254 -25.21 12.98 13.52
N THR A 255 -26.04 11.94 13.34
CA THR A 255 -27.50 12.04 13.42
C THR A 255 -28.02 12.28 14.84
N LYS A 256 -27.18 12.06 15.86
CA LYS A 256 -27.51 12.22 17.29
C LYS A 256 -27.07 13.57 17.86
N LEU A 257 -26.42 14.41 17.07
CA LEU A 257 -25.96 15.73 17.51
C LEU A 257 -27.09 16.77 17.39
N ASN A 258 -27.14 17.71 18.33
CA ASN A 258 -28.13 18.79 18.28
C ASN A 258 -27.73 19.80 17.17
N PRO A 259 -28.67 20.35 16.38
CA PRO A 259 -28.41 21.37 15.37
C PRO A 259 -27.49 22.53 15.78
N ASN A 260 -27.58 22.96 17.04
CA ASN A 260 -26.75 24.04 17.57
C ASN A 260 -25.28 23.63 17.83
N GLN A 261 -25.00 22.32 17.92
CA GLN A 261 -23.66 21.77 18.11
C GLN A 261 -22.89 21.59 16.79
N TYR A 262 -23.59 21.54 15.64
CA TYR A 262 -22.95 21.41 14.32
C TYR A 262 -22.05 22.61 13.99
N LYS A 263 -22.50 23.83 14.30
CA LYS A 263 -21.70 25.03 14.09
C LYS A 263 -20.46 25.03 14.97
N LYS A 264 -20.61 24.58 16.22
CA LYS A 264 -19.53 24.54 17.21
C LYS A 264 -18.43 23.55 16.82
N ASP A 265 -18.79 22.37 16.28
CA ASP A 265 -17.82 21.38 15.81
C ASP A 265 -16.97 21.91 14.63
N TYR A 266 -17.60 22.64 13.70
CA TYR A 266 -16.90 23.29 12.60
C TYR A 266 -16.02 24.47 13.05
N GLU A 267 -16.50 25.29 13.98
CA GLU A 267 -15.74 26.41 14.56
C GLU A 267 -14.52 25.91 15.35
N GLU A 268 -14.69 24.88 16.18
CA GLU A 268 -13.59 24.23 16.90
C GLU A 268 -12.57 23.61 15.94
N ARG A 269 -13.02 23.00 14.84
CA ARG A 269 -12.11 22.48 13.80
C ARG A 269 -11.31 23.60 13.14
N LYS A 270 -11.94 24.73 12.82
CA LYS A 270 -11.29 25.88 12.18
C LYS A 270 -10.29 26.56 13.11
N GLU A 271 -10.63 26.70 14.39
CA GLU A 271 -9.72 27.24 15.42
C GLU A 271 -8.54 26.30 15.72
N ARG A 272 -8.75 24.97 15.66
CA ARG A 272 -7.67 23.98 15.81
C ARG A 272 -6.69 24.02 14.64
N LEU A 273 -7.18 24.19 13.41
CA LEU A 273 -6.34 24.31 12.21
C LEU A 273 -5.50 25.60 12.23
N SER A 274 -6.04 26.71 12.73
CA SER A 274 -5.29 27.97 12.82
C SER A 274 -4.18 27.95 13.89
N LYS A 275 -4.29 27.09 14.91
CA LYS A 275 -3.23 26.88 15.91
C LYS A 275 -2.11 25.98 15.39
N LEU A 276 -2.42 25.08 14.45
CA LEU A 276 -1.43 24.22 13.79
C LEU A 276 -0.61 24.96 12.73
N SER A 277 -1.12 26.05 12.15
CA SER A 277 -0.39 26.86 11.16
C SER A 277 0.66 27.81 11.77
N LYS A 278 0.89 27.75 13.09
CA LYS A 278 1.85 28.60 13.83
C LYS A 278 3.13 27.85 14.23
N TYR A 279 3.28 26.62 13.77
CA TYR A 279 4.48 25.79 13.88
C TYR A 279 4.89 25.32 12.48
#